data_AF-A0AAP4BAX6-F1
#
_entry.id   AF-A0AAP4BAX6-F1
#
_cell.length_a   1.000
_cell.length_b   1.000
_cell.length_c   1.000
_cell.angle_alpha   90.00
_cell.angle_beta   90.00
_cell.angle_gamma   90.00
#
_symmetry.space_group_name_H-M   'P 1'
#
loop_
_entity.id
_entity.type
_entity.pdbx_description
1 polymer ?
#
loop_
_entity_poly.entity_id
_entity_poly.type
_entity_poly.pdbx_seq_one_letter_code
_entity_poly.pdbx_strand_id
1 'polypeptide(L)'
;MDKVQNKIGIMGGTFDPIHIAHLILAEQACVQFGLEKILFMPSSQPPHKDNRMVSAAYHREAMVLAAIRGNNKFVYSDLEIRRDGITYTSDTLKELHEEYPDTEFYFIMGADSLFAVDTWYKPEEIFKTAIILAGNRMDVPEEKLDHQIAYLRERFGGQIHLIDMPDIAVSSSDIRKRCKEGLPIQYYVPDAVYQYIEANELYVQNRLQETENTIENTAGFNTGEKEEGGRTMKPDRLVIKEKLRHKLGMGRFEHTLGVAYTAACLAMRYGCNAEDAELAGLLHDCAKQYDNETLMKKCLKYKLPVSEAEKRNPSLLHAKLGAYLAEQKYDVEDSGILNAIRYHTTGRPAMTLIEKIIYVADYIEPRRFKAPNLDKIRQLAFVDLDRTVCEIMKDTLAYLKEMPANIDETTMEACIYYQKLNDSSKWEQAI
;
A
#
# COMPACT_ATOMS: atom_id res chain seq x y z
N MET A 1 -34.30 27.93 -2.66
CA MET A 1 -33.78 26.55 -2.70
C MET A 1 -32.44 26.63 -2.01
N ASP A 2 -32.38 26.20 -0.75
CA ASP A 2 -31.13 26.20 0.01
C ASP A 2 -30.16 25.25 -0.69
N LYS A 3 -28.96 25.74 -1.05
CA LYS A 3 -27.91 24.89 -1.61
C LYS A 3 -27.65 23.77 -0.60
N VAL A 4 -27.70 22.52 -1.06
CA VAL A 4 -27.25 21.37 -0.25
C VAL A 4 -25.77 21.58 0.00
N GLN A 5 -25.44 22.05 1.20
CA GLN A 5 -24.08 22.33 1.61
C GLN A 5 -23.47 21.03 2.14
N ASN A 6 -22.47 20.50 1.43
CA ASN A 6 -21.80 19.27 1.85
C ASN A 6 -21.08 19.53 3.17
N LYS A 7 -21.21 18.63 4.15
CA LYS A 7 -20.52 18.76 5.45
C LYS A 7 -19.37 17.78 5.54
N ILE A 8 -18.14 18.29 5.52
CA ILE A 8 -16.92 17.47 5.49
C ILE A 8 -16.06 17.78 6.70
N GLY A 9 -15.74 16.73 7.46
CA GLY A 9 -14.76 16.80 8.54
C GLY A 9 -13.33 16.68 8.00
N ILE A 10 -12.38 17.33 8.65
CA ILE A 10 -10.95 17.21 8.41
C ILE A 10 -10.31 16.82 9.73
N MET A 11 -9.69 15.65 9.76
CA MET A 11 -8.88 15.20 10.88
C MET A 11 -7.41 15.28 10.50
N GLY A 12 -6.80 16.43 10.82
CA GLY A 12 -5.37 16.66 10.63
C GLY A 12 -4.56 16.08 11.80
N GLY A 13 -3.40 15.50 11.49
CA GLY A 13 -2.52 15.01 12.55
C GLY A 13 -1.22 14.40 12.05
N THR A 14 -0.25 14.22 12.95
CA THR A 14 0.97 13.47 12.58
C THR A 14 0.66 11.99 12.38
N PHE A 15 -0.25 11.40 13.18
CA PHE A 15 -0.60 9.98 13.14
C PHE A 15 0.62 9.04 13.24
N ASP A 16 1.36 9.14 14.34
CA ASP A 16 2.62 8.41 14.53
C ASP A 16 2.64 7.54 15.80
N PRO A 17 1.82 6.48 15.91
CA PRO A 17 0.85 6.01 14.92
C PRO A 17 -0.55 6.61 15.11
N ILE A 18 -1.44 6.42 14.12
CA ILE A 18 -2.89 6.55 14.35
C ILE A 18 -3.35 5.50 15.39
N HIS A 19 -4.40 5.79 16.15
CA HIS A 19 -4.83 4.97 17.28
C HIS A 19 -6.33 5.11 17.58
N ILE A 20 -6.87 4.28 18.46
CA ILE A 20 -8.30 4.17 18.73
C ILE A 20 -8.95 5.50 19.13
N ALA A 21 -8.28 6.33 19.97
CA ALA A 21 -8.83 7.64 20.34
C ALA A 21 -9.05 8.57 19.13
N HIS A 22 -8.19 8.51 18.09
CA HIS A 22 -8.41 9.29 16.88
C HIS A 22 -9.67 8.84 16.13
N LEU A 23 -9.85 7.52 16.00
CA LEU A 23 -10.98 6.94 15.29
C LEU A 23 -12.31 7.21 16.00
N ILE A 24 -12.33 7.13 17.33
CA ILE A 24 -13.52 7.43 18.13
C ILE A 24 -13.85 8.92 18.05
N LEU A 25 -12.87 9.80 18.16
CA LEU A 25 -13.08 11.25 18.00
C LEU A 25 -13.68 11.58 16.63
N ALA A 26 -13.13 11.01 15.55
CA ALA A 26 -13.67 11.17 14.21
C ALA A 26 -15.11 10.63 14.10
N GLU A 27 -15.39 9.43 14.61
CA GLU A 27 -16.73 8.86 14.54
C GLU A 27 -17.76 9.71 15.29
N GLN A 28 -17.41 10.22 16.48
CA GLN A 28 -18.28 11.10 17.25
C GLN A 28 -18.53 12.43 16.53
N ALA A 29 -17.51 13.02 15.91
CA ALA A 29 -17.68 14.21 15.07
C ALA A 29 -18.66 13.94 13.92
N CYS A 30 -18.50 12.81 13.24
CA CYS A 30 -19.38 12.36 12.16
C CYS A 30 -20.85 12.29 12.61
N VAL A 31 -21.11 11.66 13.76
CA VAL A 31 -22.46 11.45 14.28
C VAL A 31 -23.09 12.75 14.78
N GLN A 32 -22.38 13.51 15.62
CA GLN A 32 -22.95 14.66 16.32
C GLN A 32 -23.18 15.87 15.41
N PHE A 33 -22.35 16.03 14.37
CA PHE A 33 -22.40 17.19 13.47
C PHE A 33 -22.96 16.85 12.08
N GLY A 34 -23.38 15.59 11.88
CA GLY A 34 -23.99 15.12 10.63
C GLY A 34 -23.02 15.22 9.45
N LEU A 35 -21.74 14.89 9.67
CA LEU A 35 -20.73 14.95 8.61
C LEU A 35 -20.93 13.78 7.65
N GLU A 36 -20.84 14.07 6.35
CA GLU A 36 -20.96 13.05 5.30
C GLU A 36 -19.70 12.19 5.25
N LYS A 37 -18.54 12.84 5.36
CA LYS A 37 -17.23 12.20 5.32
C LYS A 37 -16.24 12.92 6.23
N ILE A 38 -15.20 12.20 6.64
CA ILE A 38 -14.03 12.74 7.32
C ILE A 38 -12.79 12.46 6.49
N LEU A 39 -12.06 13.52 6.16
CA LEU A 39 -10.76 13.47 5.53
C LEU A 39 -9.68 13.29 6.60
N PHE A 40 -9.08 12.10 6.67
CA PHE A 40 -7.89 11.85 7.46
C PHE A 40 -6.67 12.34 6.70
N MET A 41 -5.99 13.34 7.25
CA MET A 41 -4.93 14.06 6.56
C MET A 41 -3.63 14.04 7.38
N PRO A 42 -2.70 13.13 7.09
CA PRO A 42 -1.43 13.11 7.79
C PRO A 42 -0.55 14.29 7.38
N SER A 43 0.02 14.97 8.36
CA SER A 43 0.96 16.08 8.12
C SER A 43 2.27 15.58 7.51
N SER A 44 2.87 16.31 6.56
CA SER A 44 4.18 15.95 5.94
C SER A 44 5.34 16.13 6.95
N GLN A 45 5.66 17.38 7.29
CA GLN A 45 6.59 17.77 8.35
C GLN A 45 5.91 18.85 9.21
N PRO A 46 5.39 18.52 10.40
CA PRO A 46 4.78 19.54 11.25
C PRO A 46 5.88 20.50 11.77
N PRO A 47 5.74 21.83 11.60
CA PRO A 47 6.77 22.82 11.93
C PRO A 47 7.16 22.87 13.42
N HIS A 48 6.40 22.20 14.30
CA HIS A 48 6.57 22.24 15.75
C HIS A 48 7.26 20.99 16.35
N LYS A 49 7.98 20.18 15.55
CA LYS A 49 8.64 18.94 16.03
C LYS A 49 10.13 18.84 15.63
N ASP A 50 10.88 19.93 15.74
CA ASP A 50 12.31 20.09 15.38
C ASP A 50 13.34 19.16 16.07
N ASN A 51 12.93 18.09 16.77
CA ASN A 51 13.87 17.19 17.44
C ASN A 51 13.37 15.75 17.66
N ARG A 52 12.29 15.33 17.00
CA ARG A 52 11.76 13.95 17.14
C ARG A 52 11.94 13.17 15.83
N MET A 53 12.51 11.96 15.92
CA MET A 53 12.42 10.97 14.84
C MET A 53 10.96 10.57 14.66
N VAL A 54 10.24 11.29 13.81
CA VAL A 54 8.90 10.92 13.34
C VAL A 54 9.06 9.82 12.31
N SER A 55 8.22 8.78 12.37
CA SER A 55 8.22 7.75 11.33
C SER A 55 8.04 8.36 9.95
N ALA A 56 8.74 7.81 8.95
CA ALA A 56 8.65 8.28 7.59
C ALA A 56 7.19 8.39 7.12
N ALA A 57 6.88 9.41 6.31
CA ALA A 57 5.50 9.74 5.94
C ALA A 57 4.72 8.54 5.38
N TYR A 58 5.39 7.68 4.60
CA TYR A 58 4.80 6.48 4.03
C TYR A 58 4.33 5.46 5.08
N HIS A 59 5.01 5.33 6.23
CA HIS A 59 4.54 4.47 7.32
C HIS A 59 3.27 5.03 7.94
N ARG A 60 3.21 6.34 8.13
CA ARG A 60 2.06 7.02 8.73
C ARG A 60 0.85 6.95 7.81
N GLU A 61 1.03 7.19 6.51
CA GLU A 61 0.02 6.96 5.47
C GLU A 61 -0.52 5.52 5.51
N ALA A 62 0.36 4.52 5.49
CA ALA A 62 -0.05 3.12 5.50
C ALA A 62 -0.87 2.76 6.74
N MET A 63 -0.45 3.23 7.92
CA MET A 63 -1.21 3.02 9.16
C MET A 63 -2.56 3.72 9.14
N VAL A 64 -2.67 4.93 8.59
CA VAL A 64 -3.96 5.63 8.44
C VAL A 64 -4.89 4.87 7.49
N LEU A 65 -4.41 4.48 6.31
CA LEU A 65 -5.16 3.69 5.34
C LEU A 65 -5.64 2.34 5.92
N ALA A 66 -4.78 1.68 6.70
CA ALA A 66 -5.14 0.44 7.39
C ALA A 66 -6.22 0.67 8.46
N ALA A 67 -6.12 1.77 9.22
CA ALA A 67 -7.04 2.11 10.29
C ALA A 67 -8.46 2.43 9.79
N ILE A 68 -8.59 3.12 8.66
CA ILE A 68 -9.89 3.63 8.19
C ILE A 68 -10.62 2.72 7.21
N ARG A 69 -10.00 1.65 6.71
CA ARG A 69 -10.53 0.79 5.64
C ARG A 69 -11.95 0.28 5.88
N GLY A 70 -12.32 0.01 7.14
CA GLY A 70 -13.62 -0.54 7.51
C GLY A 70 -14.77 0.47 7.55
N ASN A 71 -14.50 1.76 7.40
CA ASN A 71 -15.51 2.83 7.56
C ASN A 71 -15.69 3.61 6.25
N ASN A 72 -16.90 3.56 5.67
CA ASN A 72 -17.22 4.20 4.39
C ASN A 72 -17.28 5.73 4.43
N LYS A 73 -17.37 6.33 5.64
CA LYS A 73 -17.32 7.78 5.83
C LYS A 73 -15.90 8.29 6.00
N PHE A 74 -14.94 7.43 6.30
CA PHE A 74 -13.56 7.84 6.51
C PHE A 74 -12.77 7.75 5.20
N VAL A 75 -12.19 8.87 4.79
CA VAL A 75 -11.49 9.01 3.52
C VAL A 75 -10.08 9.49 3.79
N TYR A 76 -9.11 8.86 3.15
CA TYR A 76 -7.72 9.30 3.21
C TYR A 76 -7.49 10.50 2.28
N SER A 77 -6.71 11.48 2.74
CA SER A 77 -6.22 12.58 1.92
C SER A 77 -4.70 12.72 2.05
N ASP A 78 -4.01 12.66 0.92
CA ASP A 78 -2.56 12.87 0.80
C ASP A 78 -2.18 14.33 0.51
N LEU A 79 -3.14 15.25 0.62
CA LEU A 79 -2.98 16.66 0.21
C LEU A 79 -1.75 17.31 0.84
N GLU A 80 -1.55 17.14 2.15
CA GLU A 80 -0.38 17.67 2.85
C GLU A 80 0.90 16.89 2.56
N ILE A 81 0.83 15.57 2.33
CA ILE A 81 1.99 14.73 2.02
C ILE A 81 2.59 15.06 0.65
N ARG A 82 1.75 15.41 -0.33
CA ARG A 82 2.19 15.76 -1.69
C ARG A 82 2.90 17.11 -1.80
N ARG A 83 2.76 17.98 -0.81
CA ARG A 83 3.41 19.30 -0.81
C ARG A 83 4.85 19.18 -0.32
N ASP A 84 5.77 19.77 -1.07
CA ASP A 84 7.15 19.96 -0.63
C ASP A 84 7.24 21.07 0.43
N GLY A 85 7.99 20.83 1.50
CA GLY A 85 8.25 21.80 2.56
C GLY A 85 7.26 21.74 3.74
N ILE A 86 7.25 22.82 4.52
CA ILE A 86 6.38 22.94 5.70
C ILE A 86 4.93 23.11 5.25
N THR A 87 4.03 22.34 5.86
CA THR A 87 2.59 22.38 5.58
C THR A 87 1.85 23.09 6.71
N TYR A 88 0.99 24.04 6.35
CA TYR A 88 0.18 24.82 7.28
C TYR A 88 -1.31 24.56 7.06
N THR A 89 -2.05 24.36 8.14
CA THR A 89 -3.50 24.09 8.11
C THR A 89 -4.29 25.21 7.43
N SER A 90 -3.88 26.48 7.60
CA SER A 90 -4.50 27.62 6.90
C SER A 90 -4.46 27.47 5.39
N ASP A 91 -3.34 27.01 4.84
CA ASP A 91 -3.13 26.87 3.40
C ASP A 91 -3.87 25.63 2.86
N THR A 92 -3.94 24.57 3.67
CA THR A 92 -4.77 23.39 3.40
C THR A 92 -6.25 23.74 3.31
N LEU A 93 -6.79 24.47 4.28
CA LEU A 93 -8.20 24.87 4.29
C LEU A 93 -8.54 25.81 3.14
N LYS A 94 -7.63 26.73 2.81
CA LYS A 94 -7.79 27.63 1.67
C LYS A 94 -7.90 26.85 0.35
N GLU A 95 -6.99 25.91 0.09
CA GLU A 95 -7.03 25.08 -1.13
C GLU A 95 -8.31 24.26 -1.20
N LEU A 96 -8.73 23.66 -0.09
CA LEU A 96 -9.98 22.89 -0.03
C LEU A 96 -11.22 23.75 -0.32
N HIS A 97 -11.24 25.00 0.16
CA HIS A 97 -12.35 25.92 -0.10
C HIS A 97 -12.35 26.43 -1.56
N GLU A 98 -11.17 26.58 -2.17
CA GLU A 98 -11.03 26.91 -3.59
C GLU A 98 -11.50 25.75 -4.49
N GLU A 99 -11.20 24.50 -4.11
CA GLU A 99 -11.60 23.29 -4.85
C GLU A 99 -13.09 22.93 -4.64
N TYR A 100 -13.61 23.15 -3.42
CA TYR A 100 -14.97 22.77 -3.02
C TYR A 100 -15.74 23.95 -2.42
N PRO A 101 -16.12 24.96 -3.23
CA PRO A 101 -16.73 26.21 -2.73
C PRO A 101 -18.12 26.04 -2.08
N ASP A 102 -18.82 24.94 -2.37
CA ASP A 102 -20.14 24.62 -1.82
C ASP A 102 -20.06 23.67 -0.60
N THR A 103 -18.89 23.52 0.02
CA THR A 103 -18.64 22.62 1.16
C THR A 103 -18.38 23.41 2.45
N GLU A 104 -19.04 22.99 3.54
CA GLU A 104 -18.74 23.44 4.90
C GLU A 104 -17.70 22.49 5.52
N PHE A 105 -16.53 23.04 5.85
CA PHE A 105 -15.45 22.28 6.45
C PHE A 105 -15.48 22.37 7.98
N TYR A 106 -15.32 21.21 8.61
CA TYR A 106 -15.22 21.06 10.06
C TYR A 106 -13.82 20.56 10.41
N PHE A 107 -12.99 21.36 11.08
CA PHE A 107 -11.65 20.95 11.48
C PHE A 107 -11.66 20.30 12.87
N ILE A 108 -11.36 19.01 12.90
CA ILE A 108 -11.40 18.18 14.11
C ILE A 108 -10.02 18.17 14.76
N MET A 109 -9.95 18.57 16.03
CA MET A 109 -8.71 18.63 16.79
C MET A 109 -8.90 18.18 18.25
N GLY A 110 -7.82 17.80 18.93
CA GLY A 110 -7.85 17.50 20.37
C GLY A 110 -7.69 18.75 21.23
N ALA A 111 -8.00 18.64 22.52
CA ALA A 111 -7.81 19.72 23.49
C ALA A 111 -6.40 20.35 23.44
N ASP A 112 -5.33 19.54 23.41
CA ASP A 112 -3.94 20.04 23.31
C ASP A 112 -3.73 20.99 22.11
N SER A 113 -4.31 20.65 20.97
CA SER A 113 -4.22 21.46 19.75
C SER A 113 -5.07 22.74 19.87
N LEU A 114 -6.21 22.68 20.54
CA LEU A 114 -7.05 23.86 20.81
C LEU A 114 -6.33 24.89 21.69
N PHE A 115 -5.55 24.45 22.69
CA PHE A 115 -4.74 25.36 23.51
C PHE A 115 -3.54 25.97 22.77
N ALA A 116 -3.08 25.33 21.69
CA ALA A 116 -1.93 25.79 20.92
C ALA A 116 -2.29 26.45 19.58
N VAL A 117 -3.56 26.44 19.17
CA VAL A 117 -3.97 26.86 17.82
C VAL A 117 -3.66 28.33 17.54
N ASP A 118 -3.61 29.19 18.56
CA ASP A 118 -3.28 30.61 18.41
C ASP A 118 -1.79 30.86 18.06
N THR A 119 -0.94 29.84 18.20
CA THR A 119 0.47 29.88 17.77
C THR A 119 0.69 29.31 16.37
N TRP A 120 -0.36 28.83 15.69
CA TRP A 120 -0.23 28.25 14.35
C TRP A 120 -0.01 29.36 13.31
N TYR A 121 0.34 28.98 12.08
CA TYR A 121 0.46 29.94 10.99
C TYR A 121 -0.93 30.39 10.53
N LYS A 122 -1.18 31.72 10.59
CA LYS A 122 -2.44 32.38 10.20
C LYS A 122 -3.69 31.74 10.84
N PRO A 123 -3.79 31.69 12.18
CA PRO A 123 -4.92 31.08 12.87
C PRO A 123 -6.25 31.75 12.48
N GLU A 124 -6.27 33.05 12.24
CA GLU A 124 -7.44 33.79 11.79
C GLU A 124 -8.07 33.22 10.52
N GLU A 125 -7.26 32.72 9.57
CA GLU A 125 -7.77 32.10 8.35
C GLU A 125 -8.40 30.73 8.64
N ILE A 126 -7.88 29.98 9.61
CA ILE A 126 -8.44 28.68 10.04
C ILE A 126 -9.85 28.90 10.60
N PHE A 127 -10.02 29.84 11.54
CA PHE A 127 -11.32 30.14 12.16
C PHE A 127 -12.34 30.74 11.18
N LYS A 128 -11.86 31.36 10.10
CA LYS A 128 -12.71 31.92 9.04
C LYS A 128 -13.17 30.88 8.04
N THR A 129 -12.35 29.84 7.78
CA THR A 129 -12.58 28.87 6.70
C THR A 129 -13.08 27.51 7.18
N ALA A 130 -13.08 27.26 8.49
CA ALA A 130 -13.60 26.03 9.07
C ALA A 130 -14.31 26.24 10.41
N ILE A 131 -15.29 25.37 10.69
CA ILE A 131 -15.87 25.20 12.02
C ILE A 131 -14.95 24.29 12.83
N ILE A 132 -14.51 24.71 14.01
CA ILE A 132 -13.61 23.93 14.85
C ILE A 132 -14.40 22.95 15.70
N LEU A 133 -14.04 21.68 15.66
CA LEU A 133 -14.56 20.64 16.54
C LEU A 133 -13.45 20.14 17.45
N ALA A 134 -13.56 20.41 18.76
CA ALA A 134 -12.56 20.05 19.74
C ALA A 134 -13.02 18.85 20.58
N GLY A 135 -12.19 17.81 20.66
CA GLY A 135 -12.44 16.67 21.57
C GLY A 135 -12.23 17.06 23.03
N ASN A 136 -13.22 16.75 23.88
CA ASN A 136 -13.08 16.92 25.33
C ASN A 136 -12.05 15.92 25.91
N ARG A 137 -11.30 16.32 26.94
CA ARG A 137 -10.40 15.42 27.69
C ARG A 137 -10.45 15.72 29.20
N MET A 138 -10.53 14.66 30.02
CA MET A 138 -10.53 14.74 31.49
C MET A 138 -9.32 15.45 32.12
N ASP A 139 -8.16 15.47 31.45
CA ASP A 139 -6.96 16.14 32.00
C ASP A 139 -7.06 17.66 31.96
N VAL A 140 -8.08 18.20 31.26
CA VAL A 140 -8.41 19.62 31.22
C VAL A 140 -9.76 19.83 31.93
N PRO A 141 -9.78 20.60 33.05
CA PRO A 141 -11.03 21.04 33.64
C PRO A 141 -11.92 21.77 32.63
N GLU A 142 -13.23 21.47 32.63
CA GLU A 142 -14.21 22.04 31.70
C GLU A 142 -14.16 23.57 31.66
N GLU A 143 -14.05 24.22 32.83
CA GLU A 143 -13.91 25.67 32.95
C GLU A 143 -12.73 26.23 32.13
N LYS A 144 -11.59 25.53 32.09
CA LYS A 144 -10.42 25.96 31.31
C LYS A 144 -10.69 25.84 29.81
N LEU A 145 -11.41 24.81 29.40
CA LEU A 145 -11.76 24.59 28.01
C LEU A 145 -12.74 25.67 27.54
N ASP A 146 -13.74 25.98 28.35
CA ASP A 146 -14.70 27.06 28.10
C ASP A 146 -14.00 28.43 28.01
N HIS A 147 -13.08 28.71 28.93
CA HIS A 147 -12.27 29.93 28.88
C HIS A 147 -11.43 30.02 27.60
N GLN A 148 -10.81 28.92 27.17
CA GLN A 148 -10.02 28.88 25.94
C GLN A 148 -10.91 29.09 24.71
N ILE A 149 -12.08 28.47 24.66
CA ILE A 149 -13.05 28.65 23.56
C ILE A 149 -13.54 30.10 23.51
N ALA A 150 -13.87 30.70 24.65
CA ALA A 150 -14.30 32.09 24.72
C ALA A 150 -13.21 33.04 24.22
N TYR A 151 -11.97 32.85 24.67
CA TYR A 151 -10.80 33.61 24.21
C TYR A 151 -10.58 33.49 22.70
N LEU A 152 -10.62 32.28 22.14
CA LEU A 152 -10.42 32.06 20.69
C LEU A 152 -11.54 32.69 19.86
N ARG A 153 -12.79 32.57 20.30
CA ARG A 153 -13.95 33.21 19.64
C ARG A 153 -13.86 34.74 19.68
N GLU A 154 -13.44 35.32 20.80
CA GLU A 154 -13.25 36.77 20.91
C GLU A 154 -12.11 37.26 20.02
N ARG A 155 -10.99 36.51 19.98
CA ARG A 155 -9.78 36.91 19.28
C ARG A 155 -9.86 36.75 17.76
N PHE A 156 -10.38 35.63 17.27
CA PHE A 156 -10.35 35.26 15.85
C PHE A 156 -11.73 35.18 15.20
N GLY A 157 -12.81 35.16 15.98
CA GLY A 157 -14.14 34.83 15.49
C GLY A 157 -14.27 33.34 15.17
N GLY A 158 -15.34 32.98 14.45
CA GLY A 158 -15.60 31.60 14.03
C GLY A 158 -16.42 30.76 15.02
N GLN A 159 -16.77 29.55 14.58
CA GLN A 159 -17.56 28.60 15.36
C GLN A 159 -16.65 27.52 15.93
N ILE A 160 -16.80 27.24 17.22
CA ILE A 160 -16.06 26.20 17.94
C ILE A 160 -17.07 25.36 18.70
N HIS A 161 -17.03 24.05 18.56
CA HIS A 161 -17.90 23.12 19.30
C HIS A 161 -17.08 22.02 19.96
N LEU A 162 -17.55 21.57 21.12
CA LEU A 162 -17.01 20.40 21.78
C LEU A 162 -17.67 19.14 21.23
N ILE A 163 -16.86 18.10 21.03
CA ILE A 163 -17.32 16.76 20.70
C ILE A 163 -17.45 15.98 22.01
N ASP A 164 -18.64 15.46 22.27
CA ASP A 164 -18.87 14.52 23.37
C ASP A 164 -18.27 13.16 22.99
N MET A 165 -17.35 12.62 23.79
CA MET A 165 -16.71 11.34 23.49
C MET A 165 -16.31 10.65 24.78
N PRO A 166 -16.23 9.31 24.80
CA PRO A 166 -15.73 8.59 25.96
C PRO A 166 -14.29 8.99 26.27
N ASP A 167 -13.95 8.98 27.56
CA ASP A 167 -12.60 9.27 28.02
C ASP A 167 -11.64 8.16 27.60
N ILE A 168 -10.77 8.50 26.65
CA ILE A 168 -9.78 7.56 26.11
C ILE A 168 -8.38 8.12 26.36
N ALA A 169 -7.72 7.61 27.39
CA ALA A 169 -6.34 7.93 27.73
C ALA A 169 -5.33 7.18 26.83
N VAL A 170 -5.43 7.36 25.51
CA VAL A 170 -4.52 6.77 24.52
C VAL A 170 -3.83 7.89 23.74
N SER A 171 -2.49 7.84 23.70
CA SER A 171 -1.68 8.78 22.92
C SER A 171 -0.65 8.03 22.09
N SER A 172 -0.31 8.57 20.90
CA SER A 172 0.78 8.02 20.09
C SER A 172 2.12 8.00 20.84
N SER A 173 2.36 8.93 21.77
CA SER A 173 3.56 8.91 22.62
C SER A 173 3.62 7.71 23.55
N ASP A 174 2.50 7.36 24.18
CA ASP A 174 2.42 6.18 25.05
C ASP A 174 2.59 4.90 24.24
N ILE A 175 1.93 4.80 23.07
CA ILE A 175 2.07 3.65 22.17
C ILE A 175 3.54 3.44 21.76
N ARG A 176 4.23 4.49 21.32
CA ARG A 176 5.66 4.38 20.98
C ARG A 176 6.52 4.01 22.19
N LYS A 177 6.19 4.49 23.40
CA LYS A 177 6.89 4.12 24.63
C LYS A 177 6.69 2.63 24.93
N ARG A 178 5.45 2.14 24.85
CA ARG A 178 5.11 0.72 25.03
C ARG A 178 5.85 -0.18 24.05
N CYS A 179 5.89 0.18 22.76
CA CYS A 179 6.68 -0.55 21.76
C CYS A 179 8.17 -0.64 22.15
N LYS A 180 8.78 0.46 22.60
CA LYS A 180 10.19 0.47 23.05
C LYS A 180 10.41 -0.44 24.26
N GLU A 181 9.45 -0.48 25.17
CA GLU A 181 9.50 -1.28 26.40
C GLU A 181 9.07 -2.75 26.17
N GLY A 182 8.72 -3.13 24.93
CA GLY A 182 8.21 -4.47 24.62
C GLY A 182 6.85 -4.77 25.25
N LEU A 183 6.09 -3.73 25.61
CA LEU A 183 4.76 -3.85 26.19
C LEU A 183 3.69 -3.98 25.09
N PRO A 184 2.60 -4.72 25.36
CA PRO A 184 1.51 -4.90 24.41
C PRO A 184 0.82 -3.58 24.08
N ILE A 185 0.51 -3.41 22.79
CA ILE A 185 -0.28 -2.30 22.23
C ILE A 185 -1.59 -2.79 21.57
N GLN A 186 -1.89 -4.08 21.67
CA GLN A 186 -3.17 -4.64 21.24
C GLN A 186 -4.31 -3.86 21.91
N TYR A 187 -5.34 -3.49 21.13
CA TYR A 187 -6.46 -2.64 21.54
C TYR A 187 -6.17 -1.14 21.77
N TYR A 188 -4.91 -0.69 21.72
CA TYR A 188 -4.58 0.74 21.65
C TYR A 188 -4.69 1.27 20.22
N VAL A 189 -4.43 0.40 19.25
CA VAL A 189 -4.54 0.65 17.81
C VAL A 189 -5.42 -0.44 17.17
N PRO A 190 -6.01 -0.20 15.99
CA PRO A 190 -6.66 -1.26 15.22
C PRO A 190 -5.70 -2.42 14.92
N ASP A 191 -6.21 -3.65 14.84
CA ASP A 191 -5.40 -4.84 14.59
C ASP A 191 -4.53 -4.72 13.33
N ALA A 192 -5.05 -4.13 12.25
CA ALA A 192 -4.30 -3.90 11.03
C ALA A 192 -3.12 -2.91 11.21
N VAL A 193 -3.25 -1.94 12.12
CA VAL A 193 -2.17 -1.01 12.48
C VAL A 193 -1.16 -1.71 13.38
N TYR A 194 -1.61 -2.53 14.33
CA TYR A 194 -0.73 -3.35 15.16
C TYR A 194 0.12 -4.29 14.30
N GLN A 195 -0.51 -5.05 13.39
CA GLN A 195 0.18 -5.93 12.45
C GLN A 195 1.20 -5.18 11.60
N TYR A 196 0.86 -3.97 11.14
CA TYR A 196 1.78 -3.13 10.37
C TYR A 196 2.99 -2.67 11.20
N ILE A 197 2.78 -2.24 12.44
CA ILE A 197 3.84 -1.82 13.36
C ILE A 197 4.81 -2.98 13.62
N GLU A 198 4.30 -4.17 13.92
CA GLU A 198 5.11 -5.37 14.16
C GLU A 198 5.89 -5.78 12.91
N ALA A 199 5.22 -5.83 11.74
CA ALA A 199 5.83 -6.26 10.49
C ALA A 199 6.94 -5.32 9.98
N ASN A 200 6.90 -4.05 10.38
CA ASN A 200 7.88 -3.04 9.98
C ASN A 200 8.85 -2.67 11.11
N GLU A 201 8.84 -3.42 12.22
CA GLU A 201 9.65 -3.17 13.42
C GLU A 201 9.62 -1.70 13.84
N LEU A 202 8.44 -1.08 13.78
CA LEU A 202 8.31 0.34 14.10
C LEU A 202 8.39 0.52 15.61
N TYR A 203 9.10 1.57 16.03
CA TYR A 203 9.18 2.02 17.41
C TYR A 203 9.91 1.07 18.37
N VAL A 204 10.55 -0.01 17.90
CA VAL A 204 11.45 -0.83 18.73
C VAL A 204 12.85 -0.22 18.76
N GLN A 205 13.59 -0.42 19.86
CA GLN A 205 15.03 -0.17 19.90
C GLN A 205 15.75 -1.48 19.55
N ASN A 206 16.76 -1.41 18.67
CA ASN A 206 17.67 -2.52 18.40
C ASN A 206 18.19 -3.09 19.71
N ARG A 207 17.77 -4.31 20.05
CA ARG A 207 18.25 -5.11 21.19
C ARG A 207 19.65 -5.69 20.94
N LEU A 208 20.45 -5.06 20.07
CA LEU A 208 21.82 -5.46 19.78
C LEU A 208 22.76 -4.71 20.73
N GLN A 209 22.72 -5.02 22.04
CA GLN A 209 23.84 -4.75 22.96
C GLN A 209 23.72 -5.33 24.39
N GLU A 210 22.62 -5.99 24.77
CA GLU A 210 22.48 -6.46 26.18
C GLU A 210 22.39 -7.99 26.39
N THR A 211 22.50 -8.82 25.34
CA THR A 211 22.46 -10.28 25.50
C THR A 211 23.83 -10.97 25.60
N GLU A 212 24.95 -10.23 25.58
CA GLU A 212 26.28 -10.84 25.79
C GLU A 212 26.67 -11.01 27.28
N ASN A 213 25.96 -10.39 28.22
CA ASN A 213 26.36 -10.39 29.65
C ASN A 213 25.51 -11.26 30.59
N THR A 214 24.65 -12.15 30.09
CA THR A 214 23.83 -13.02 30.96
C THR A 214 24.03 -14.54 30.73
N ILE A 215 24.94 -14.96 29.85
CA ILE A 215 25.18 -16.40 29.56
C ILE A 215 26.25 -17.04 30.48
N GLU A 216 26.91 -16.30 31.37
CA GLU A 216 27.90 -16.91 32.28
C GLU A 216 27.34 -17.59 33.53
N ASN A 217 26.03 -17.58 33.80
CA ASN A 217 25.48 -18.21 35.02
C ASN A 217 24.17 -18.98 34.80
N THR A 218 24.20 -20.02 33.98
CA THR A 218 23.49 -21.28 34.28
C THR A 218 23.99 -22.38 33.35
N ALA A 219 25.03 -23.09 33.79
CA ALA A 219 25.39 -24.36 33.22
C ALA A 219 24.35 -25.42 33.61
N GLY A 220 23.87 -26.16 32.61
CA GLY A 220 23.19 -27.44 32.80
C GLY A 220 21.69 -27.40 32.54
N PHE A 221 21.28 -27.61 31.29
CA PHE A 221 20.50 -28.79 30.91
C PHE A 221 20.54 -28.91 29.39
N ASN A 222 21.07 -30.05 28.94
CA ASN A 222 21.30 -30.38 27.55
C ASN A 222 20.23 -31.39 27.12
N THR A 223 19.23 -30.93 26.38
CA THR A 223 18.32 -31.72 25.53
C THR A 223 17.89 -30.73 24.43
N GLY A 224 18.43 -30.76 23.21
CA GLY A 224 18.50 -31.92 22.36
C GLY A 224 17.29 -31.96 21.42
N GLU A 225 16.92 -30.84 20.79
CA GLU A 225 16.03 -30.78 19.62
C GLU A 225 16.40 -29.54 18.81
N LYS A 226 16.93 -29.75 17.60
CA LYS A 226 17.18 -28.69 16.62
C LYS A 226 15.89 -28.45 15.86
N GLU A 227 15.20 -27.34 16.13
CA GLU A 227 14.24 -26.79 15.18
C GLU A 227 15.01 -26.02 14.10
N GLU A 228 15.26 -26.68 12.96
CA GLU A 228 15.61 -26.02 11.71
C GLU A 228 14.34 -25.42 11.11
N GLY A 229 14.21 -24.09 11.14
CA GLY A 229 13.02 -23.40 10.63
C GLY A 229 13.20 -21.89 10.55
N GLY A 230 14.31 -21.42 9.97
CA GLY A 230 14.47 -20.01 9.63
C GLY A 230 13.46 -19.60 8.56
N ARG A 231 12.30 -19.07 8.98
CA ARG A 231 11.31 -18.47 8.07
C ARG A 231 11.88 -17.13 7.62
N THR A 232 12.44 -17.07 6.40
CA THR A 232 12.72 -15.79 5.73
C THR A 232 11.42 -15.00 5.65
N MET A 233 11.39 -13.82 6.28
CA MET A 233 10.21 -12.97 6.31
C MET A 233 9.94 -12.45 4.89
N LYS A 234 8.80 -12.79 4.31
CA LYS A 234 8.43 -12.31 2.97
C LYS A 234 8.08 -10.81 3.01
N PRO A 235 8.32 -10.05 1.92
CA PRO A 235 8.00 -8.62 1.88
C PRO A 235 6.53 -8.32 2.18
N ASP A 236 6.25 -7.27 2.98
CA ASP A 236 4.88 -6.87 3.30
C ASP A 236 4.12 -6.44 2.05
N ARG A 237 3.09 -7.22 1.70
CA ARG A 237 2.28 -7.06 0.50
C ARG A 237 1.42 -5.81 0.55
N LEU A 238 1.08 -5.31 1.73
CA LEU A 238 0.37 -4.05 1.87
C LEU A 238 1.28 -2.88 1.50
N VAL A 239 2.53 -2.90 1.97
CA VAL A 239 3.56 -1.91 1.61
C VAL A 239 3.83 -1.94 0.10
N ILE A 240 3.88 -3.13 -0.50
CA ILE A 240 4.08 -3.27 -1.96
C ILE A 240 2.90 -2.69 -2.73
N LYS A 241 1.65 -3.04 -2.35
CA LYS A 241 0.43 -2.50 -2.99
C LYS A 241 0.44 -0.97 -2.99
N GLU A 242 0.80 -0.35 -1.87
CA GLU A 242 0.88 1.11 -1.78
C GLU A 242 2.03 1.72 -2.59
N LYS A 243 3.24 1.14 -2.53
CA LYS A 243 4.38 1.57 -3.36
C LYS A 243 4.05 1.49 -4.86
N LEU A 244 3.22 0.54 -5.28
CA LEU A 244 2.79 0.38 -6.67
C LEU A 244 1.67 1.36 -7.04
N ARG A 245 0.72 1.65 -6.14
CA ARG A 245 -0.37 2.61 -6.36
C ARG A 245 0.15 3.99 -6.77
N HIS A 246 1.22 4.46 -6.13
CA HIS A 246 1.85 5.76 -6.41
C HIS A 246 2.72 5.78 -7.68
N LYS A 247 3.12 4.60 -8.16
CA LYS A 247 4.04 4.43 -9.29
C LYS A 247 3.33 4.09 -10.60
N LEU A 248 2.24 3.35 -10.51
CA LEU A 248 1.46 2.87 -11.64
C LEU A 248 0.22 3.76 -11.80
N GLY A 249 -0.13 4.12 -13.04
CA GLY A 249 -1.43 4.76 -13.29
C GLY A 249 -2.59 3.86 -12.84
N MET A 250 -3.73 4.46 -12.46
CA MET A 250 -4.87 3.77 -11.85
C MET A 250 -5.27 2.46 -12.57
N GLY A 251 -5.43 2.50 -13.90
CA GLY A 251 -5.79 1.30 -14.67
C GLY A 251 -4.73 0.21 -14.64
N ARG A 252 -3.45 0.57 -14.55
CA ARG A 252 -2.33 -0.37 -14.43
C ARG A 252 -2.26 -0.97 -13.03
N PHE A 253 -2.48 -0.15 -12.00
CA PHE A 253 -2.56 -0.63 -10.62
C PHE A 253 -3.71 -1.62 -10.42
N GLU A 254 -4.89 -1.30 -10.95
CA GLU A 254 -6.05 -2.21 -10.94
C GLU A 254 -5.76 -3.53 -11.66
N HIS A 255 -5.11 -3.46 -12.82
CA HIS A 255 -4.65 -4.64 -13.55
C HIS A 255 -3.69 -5.47 -12.69
N THR A 256 -2.68 -4.86 -12.08
CA THR A 256 -1.74 -5.53 -11.17
C THR A 256 -2.45 -6.23 -10.00
N LEU A 257 -3.46 -5.61 -9.40
CA LEU A 257 -4.29 -6.26 -8.36
C LEU A 257 -5.09 -7.44 -8.92
N GLY A 258 -5.61 -7.33 -10.14
CA GLY A 258 -6.31 -8.40 -10.85
C GLY A 258 -5.42 -9.61 -11.13
N VAL A 259 -4.18 -9.37 -11.60
CA VAL A 259 -3.18 -10.41 -11.84
C VAL A 259 -2.79 -11.09 -10.54
N ALA A 260 -2.50 -10.32 -9.48
CA ALA A 260 -2.17 -10.84 -8.16
C ALA A 260 -3.27 -11.77 -7.62
N TYR A 261 -4.53 -11.33 -7.67
CA TYR A 261 -5.68 -12.12 -7.22
C TYR A 261 -5.85 -13.41 -8.05
N THR A 262 -5.77 -13.28 -9.38
CA THR A 262 -5.90 -14.42 -10.31
C THR A 262 -4.78 -15.44 -10.09
N ALA A 263 -3.54 -14.97 -9.90
CA ALA A 263 -2.38 -15.81 -9.62
C ALA A 263 -2.54 -16.59 -8.31
N ALA A 264 -3.03 -15.94 -7.25
CA ALA A 264 -3.34 -16.62 -5.98
C ALA A 264 -4.37 -17.74 -6.16
N CYS A 265 -5.42 -17.51 -6.95
CA CYS A 265 -6.46 -18.51 -7.25
C CYS A 265 -5.90 -19.70 -8.03
N LEU A 266 -5.10 -19.45 -9.07
CA LEU A 266 -4.44 -20.51 -9.85
C LEU A 266 -3.43 -21.29 -8.99
N ALA A 267 -2.69 -20.61 -8.12
CA ALA A 267 -1.77 -21.26 -7.19
C ALA A 267 -2.48 -22.23 -6.24
N MET A 268 -3.61 -21.82 -5.67
CA MET A 268 -4.47 -22.70 -4.86
C MET A 268 -4.98 -23.91 -5.68
N ARG A 269 -5.33 -23.70 -6.96
CA ARG A 269 -5.83 -24.77 -7.84
C ARG A 269 -4.78 -25.83 -8.19
N TYR A 270 -3.53 -25.41 -8.38
CA TYR A 270 -2.45 -26.27 -8.88
C TYR A 270 -1.39 -26.66 -7.83
N GLY A 271 -1.57 -26.27 -6.56
CA GLY A 271 -0.67 -26.65 -5.47
C GLY A 271 0.64 -25.84 -5.42
N CYS A 272 0.61 -24.59 -5.89
CA CYS A 272 1.71 -23.63 -5.71
C CYS A 272 1.47 -22.78 -4.45
N ASN A 273 2.52 -22.21 -3.86
CA ASN A 273 2.37 -21.28 -2.74
C ASN A 273 1.59 -20.03 -3.19
N ALA A 274 0.40 -19.84 -2.63
CA ALA A 274 -0.50 -18.75 -3.04
C ALA A 274 0.06 -17.36 -2.71
N GLU A 275 0.86 -17.23 -1.64
CA GLU A 275 1.47 -15.95 -1.27
C GLU A 275 2.57 -15.54 -2.24
N ASP A 276 3.38 -16.50 -2.70
CA ASP A 276 4.45 -16.27 -3.68
C ASP A 276 3.87 -15.91 -5.04
N ALA A 277 2.83 -16.62 -5.47
CA ALA A 277 2.12 -16.29 -6.70
C ALA A 277 1.45 -14.92 -6.64
N GLU A 278 0.81 -14.56 -5.52
CA GLU A 278 0.24 -13.20 -5.38
C GLU A 278 1.35 -12.13 -5.37
N LEU A 279 2.47 -12.37 -4.68
CA LEU A 279 3.61 -11.44 -4.65
C LEU A 279 4.23 -11.23 -6.03
N ALA A 280 4.46 -12.31 -6.78
CA ALA A 280 4.92 -12.25 -8.16
C ALA A 280 3.92 -11.50 -9.05
N GLY A 281 2.62 -11.75 -8.88
CA GLY A 281 1.54 -11.04 -9.58
C GLY A 281 1.46 -9.55 -9.22
N LEU A 282 1.76 -9.15 -7.98
CA LEU A 282 1.84 -7.74 -7.61
C LEU A 282 3.03 -7.03 -8.27
N LEU A 283 4.16 -7.71 -8.42
CA LEU A 283 5.39 -7.09 -8.90
C LEU A 283 5.62 -7.24 -10.41
N HIS A 284 4.83 -8.06 -11.11
CA HIS A 284 5.06 -8.39 -12.53
C HIS A 284 5.23 -7.15 -13.42
N ASP A 285 4.42 -6.12 -13.19
CA ASP A 285 4.39 -4.89 -13.98
C ASP A 285 5.00 -3.67 -13.25
N CYS A 286 5.79 -3.88 -12.19
CA CYS A 286 6.31 -2.79 -11.35
C CYS A 286 7.18 -1.77 -12.10
N ALA A 287 7.76 -2.14 -13.25
CA ALA A 287 8.55 -1.26 -14.11
C ALA A 287 7.76 -0.66 -15.29
N LYS A 288 6.45 -0.94 -15.42
CA LYS A 288 5.64 -0.57 -16.60
C LYS A 288 5.43 0.93 -16.77
N GLN A 289 5.62 1.70 -15.71
CA GLN A 289 5.53 3.16 -15.71
C GLN A 289 6.63 3.87 -16.53
N TYR A 290 7.74 3.19 -16.81
CA TYR A 290 8.86 3.79 -17.53
C TYR A 290 8.62 3.76 -19.05
N ASP A 291 8.91 4.87 -19.72
CA ASP A 291 8.96 4.91 -21.18
C ASP A 291 10.11 4.06 -21.75
N ASN A 292 10.06 3.80 -23.05
CA ASN A 292 11.02 2.95 -23.77
C ASN A 292 12.47 3.43 -23.63
N GLU A 293 12.70 4.74 -23.64
CA GLU A 293 14.05 5.32 -23.52
C GLU A 293 14.61 5.10 -22.11
N THR A 294 13.77 5.32 -21.10
CA THR A 294 14.09 5.12 -19.69
C THR A 294 14.33 3.66 -19.36
N LEU A 295 13.52 2.74 -19.92
CA LEU A 295 13.72 1.30 -19.81
C LEU A 295 15.09 0.89 -20.34
N MET A 296 15.45 1.34 -21.55
CA MET A 296 16.76 1.07 -22.16
C MET A 296 17.91 1.62 -21.33
N LYS A 297 17.85 2.90 -20.93
CA LYS A 297 18.88 3.54 -20.10
C LYS A 297 19.10 2.81 -18.78
N LYS A 298 18.02 2.41 -18.11
CA LYS A 298 18.10 1.66 -16.84
C LYS A 298 18.66 0.26 -17.03
N CYS A 299 18.23 -0.47 -18.06
CA CYS A 299 18.79 -1.80 -18.35
C CYS A 299 20.29 -1.73 -18.61
N LEU A 300 20.76 -0.75 -19.40
CA LEU A 300 22.19 -0.53 -19.63
C LEU A 300 22.93 -0.13 -18.34
N LYS A 301 22.36 0.79 -17.55
CA LYS A 301 22.94 1.23 -16.26
C LYS A 301 23.14 0.06 -15.29
N TYR A 302 22.17 -0.84 -15.21
CA TYR A 302 22.21 -2.01 -14.33
C TYR A 302 22.82 -3.25 -14.99
N LYS A 303 23.39 -3.11 -16.20
CA LYS A 303 24.04 -4.19 -16.95
C LYS A 303 23.13 -5.40 -17.19
N LEU A 304 21.83 -5.16 -17.36
CA LEU A 304 20.87 -6.21 -17.70
C LEU A 304 21.01 -6.60 -19.18
N PRO A 305 20.96 -7.89 -19.53
CA PRO A 305 21.09 -8.34 -20.92
C PRO A 305 19.85 -7.94 -21.74
N VAL A 306 20.10 -7.30 -22.89
CA VAL A 306 19.07 -6.83 -23.84
C VAL A 306 19.23 -7.55 -25.18
N SER A 307 18.21 -8.29 -25.62
CA SER A 307 18.18 -9.00 -26.90
C SER A 307 17.94 -8.06 -28.09
N GLU A 308 18.22 -8.50 -29.31
CA GLU A 308 17.91 -7.72 -30.52
C GLU A 308 16.41 -7.49 -30.72
N ALA A 309 15.56 -8.42 -30.25
CA ALA A 309 14.11 -8.24 -30.25
C ALA A 309 13.68 -7.16 -29.24
N GLU A 310 14.29 -7.12 -28.06
CA GLU A 310 14.03 -6.07 -27.05
C GLU A 310 14.58 -4.71 -27.46
N LYS A 311 15.65 -4.63 -28.26
CA LYS A 311 16.09 -3.36 -28.87
C LYS A 311 15.05 -2.81 -29.85
N ARG A 312 14.41 -3.70 -30.63
CA ARG A 312 13.35 -3.33 -31.58
C ARG A 312 12.03 -3.01 -30.88
N ASN A 313 11.73 -3.71 -29.78
CA ASN A 313 10.57 -3.47 -28.94
C ASN A 313 10.96 -3.27 -27.46
N PRO A 314 11.44 -2.07 -27.09
CA PRO A 314 11.92 -1.78 -25.74
C PRO A 314 10.85 -1.91 -24.66
N SER A 315 9.57 -1.91 -25.05
CA SER A 315 8.47 -2.07 -24.10
C SER A 315 8.54 -3.41 -23.38
N LEU A 316 9.18 -4.45 -23.93
CA LEU A 316 9.36 -5.76 -23.30
C LEU A 316 10.31 -5.72 -22.09
N LEU A 317 11.21 -4.73 -22.02
CA LEU A 317 12.23 -4.62 -20.98
C LEU A 317 11.66 -4.37 -19.58
N HIS A 318 10.40 -3.94 -19.45
CA HIS A 318 9.77 -3.80 -18.13
C HIS A 318 9.77 -5.12 -17.35
N ALA A 319 9.68 -6.28 -18.00
CA ALA A 319 9.69 -7.56 -17.30
C ALA A 319 11.07 -7.84 -16.67
N LYS A 320 12.15 -7.68 -17.46
CA LYS A 320 13.54 -7.84 -16.99
C LYS A 320 13.94 -6.81 -15.95
N LEU A 321 13.61 -5.54 -16.19
CA LEU A 321 13.86 -4.47 -15.22
C LEU A 321 13.00 -4.66 -13.98
N GLY A 322 11.76 -5.10 -14.14
CA GLY A 322 10.82 -5.39 -13.06
C GLY A 322 11.36 -6.45 -12.11
N ALA A 323 11.90 -7.55 -12.64
CA ALA A 323 12.56 -8.57 -11.84
C ALA A 323 13.76 -8.01 -11.05
N TYR A 324 14.60 -7.18 -11.69
CA TYR A 324 15.70 -6.49 -10.99
C TYR A 324 15.19 -5.54 -9.89
N LEU A 325 14.11 -4.79 -10.14
CA LEU A 325 13.55 -3.89 -9.13
C LEU A 325 12.88 -4.66 -7.98
N ALA A 326 12.24 -5.80 -8.27
CA ALA A 326 11.67 -6.70 -7.27
C ALA A 326 12.73 -7.15 -6.27
N GLU A 327 13.89 -7.59 -6.77
CA GLU A 327 15.03 -7.96 -5.94
C GLU A 327 15.57 -6.76 -5.14
N GLN A 328 15.86 -5.64 -5.80
CA GLN A 328 16.62 -4.54 -5.20
C GLN A 328 15.81 -3.53 -4.39
N LYS A 329 14.47 -3.48 -4.54
CA LYS A 329 13.61 -2.47 -3.90
C LYS A 329 12.43 -3.05 -3.13
N TYR A 330 12.13 -4.31 -3.36
CA TYR A 330 11.02 -5.01 -2.74
C TYR A 330 11.49 -6.29 -2.02
N ASP A 331 12.81 -6.45 -1.85
CA ASP A 331 13.45 -7.49 -1.04
C ASP A 331 12.99 -8.91 -1.41
N VAL A 332 12.79 -9.15 -2.71
CA VAL A 332 12.43 -10.47 -3.25
C VAL A 332 13.70 -11.26 -3.55
N GLU A 333 13.97 -12.27 -2.74
CA GLU A 333 15.15 -13.15 -2.91
C GLU A 333 14.82 -14.45 -3.68
N ASP A 334 13.55 -14.86 -3.72
CA ASP A 334 13.14 -16.11 -4.35
C ASP A 334 13.31 -16.06 -5.87
N SER A 335 14.23 -16.87 -6.38
CA SER A 335 14.54 -16.94 -7.82
C SER A 335 13.35 -17.36 -8.69
N GLY A 336 12.41 -18.14 -8.15
CA GLY A 336 11.16 -18.53 -8.83
C GLY A 336 10.24 -17.33 -9.05
N ILE A 337 10.04 -16.49 -8.02
CA ILE A 337 9.29 -15.23 -8.11
C ILE A 337 9.97 -14.28 -9.10
N LEU A 338 11.28 -14.09 -8.99
CA LEU A 338 12.04 -13.20 -9.88
C LEU A 338 11.96 -13.66 -11.34
N ASN A 339 12.03 -14.97 -11.60
CA ASN A 339 11.88 -15.51 -12.94
C ASN A 339 10.44 -15.40 -13.46
N ALA A 340 9.43 -15.61 -12.62
CA ALA A 340 8.04 -15.38 -12.97
C ALA A 340 7.80 -13.92 -13.43
N ILE A 341 8.37 -12.95 -12.73
CA ILE A 341 8.34 -11.54 -13.14
C ILE A 341 9.13 -11.34 -14.44
N ARG A 342 10.32 -11.94 -14.57
CA ARG A 342 11.21 -11.75 -15.73
C ARG A 342 10.60 -12.24 -17.05
N TYR A 343 9.86 -13.34 -17.02
CA TYR A 343 9.36 -14.04 -18.20
C TYR A 343 7.84 -13.95 -18.41
N HIS A 344 7.11 -13.15 -17.62
CA HIS A 344 5.64 -13.10 -17.70
C HIS A 344 5.10 -12.65 -19.06
N THR A 345 5.87 -11.91 -19.87
CA THR A 345 5.42 -11.40 -21.17
C THR A 345 5.78 -12.30 -22.34
N THR A 346 7.00 -12.86 -22.35
CA THR A 346 7.50 -13.70 -23.46
C THR A 346 7.22 -15.18 -23.24
N GLY A 347 7.09 -15.60 -21.97
CA GLY A 347 7.26 -16.98 -21.58
C GLY A 347 8.69 -17.48 -21.86
N ARG A 348 8.93 -18.76 -21.57
CA ARG A 348 10.12 -19.51 -21.96
C ARG A 348 9.85 -21.02 -22.00
N PRO A 349 10.70 -21.84 -22.66
CA PRO A 349 10.61 -23.28 -22.54
C PRO A 349 10.70 -23.75 -21.07
N ALA A 350 9.95 -24.80 -20.74
CA ALA A 350 9.98 -25.44 -19.42
C ALA A 350 9.82 -24.47 -18.23
N MET A 351 8.79 -23.60 -18.29
CA MET A 351 8.45 -22.74 -17.15
C MET A 351 8.12 -23.58 -15.92
N THR A 352 8.56 -23.12 -14.77
CA THR A 352 8.12 -23.60 -13.46
C THR A 352 6.62 -23.33 -13.27
N LEU A 353 6.03 -23.97 -12.26
CA LEU A 353 4.60 -23.80 -11.98
C LEU A 353 4.23 -22.33 -11.72
N ILE A 354 5.03 -21.59 -10.94
CA ILE A 354 4.77 -20.17 -10.65
C ILE A 354 4.92 -19.30 -11.89
N GLU A 355 5.90 -19.55 -12.76
CA GLU A 355 6.06 -18.85 -14.04
C GLU A 355 4.84 -19.05 -14.94
N LYS A 356 4.33 -20.29 -15.07
CA LYS A 356 3.09 -20.58 -15.82
C LYS A 356 1.90 -19.84 -15.22
N ILE A 357 1.76 -19.83 -13.90
CA ILE A 357 0.68 -19.14 -13.19
C ILE A 357 0.69 -17.65 -13.51
N ILE A 358 1.84 -16.97 -13.40
CA ILE A 358 1.91 -15.51 -13.65
C ILE A 358 1.69 -15.19 -15.12
N TYR A 359 2.28 -15.97 -16.03
CA TYR A 359 2.06 -15.83 -17.48
C TYR A 359 0.57 -15.93 -17.85
N VAL A 360 -0.12 -16.94 -17.31
CA VAL A 360 -1.56 -17.13 -17.54
C VAL A 360 -2.40 -16.05 -16.85
N ALA A 361 -2.07 -15.70 -15.60
CA ALA A 361 -2.83 -14.71 -14.82
C ALA A 361 -2.82 -13.32 -15.47
N ASP A 362 -1.69 -12.86 -16.01
CA ASP A 362 -1.59 -11.58 -16.74
C ASP A 362 -2.54 -11.54 -17.96
N TYR A 363 -2.65 -12.67 -18.66
CA TYR A 363 -3.50 -12.79 -19.83
C TYR A 363 -5.00 -12.85 -19.50
N ILE A 364 -5.38 -13.58 -18.44
CA ILE A 364 -6.79 -13.91 -18.18
C ILE A 364 -7.48 -13.04 -17.13
N GLU A 365 -6.76 -12.15 -16.43
CA GLU A 365 -7.32 -11.39 -15.31
C GLU A 365 -8.65 -10.70 -15.69
N PRO A 366 -9.61 -10.54 -14.76
CA PRO A 366 -10.99 -10.21 -15.07
C PRO A 366 -11.22 -8.96 -15.94
N ARG A 367 -10.32 -7.96 -15.88
CA ARG A 367 -10.42 -6.73 -16.65
C ARG A 367 -9.84 -6.83 -18.06
N ARG A 368 -9.20 -7.95 -18.45
CA ARG A 368 -8.83 -8.22 -19.84
C ARG A 368 -10.10 -8.50 -20.66
N PHE A 369 -10.20 -7.89 -21.84
CA PHE A 369 -11.35 -8.05 -22.74
C PHE A 369 -11.00 -8.06 -24.24
N LYS A 370 -9.74 -7.81 -24.61
CA LYS A 370 -9.33 -7.63 -26.02
C LYS A 370 -8.98 -8.94 -26.74
N ALA A 371 -8.59 -9.97 -25.99
CA ALA A 371 -8.20 -11.25 -26.56
C ALA A 371 -9.41 -12.05 -27.06
N PRO A 372 -9.30 -12.71 -28.23
CA PRO A 372 -10.34 -13.62 -28.69
C PRO A 372 -10.48 -14.82 -27.73
N ASN A 373 -11.66 -15.42 -27.64
CA ASN A 373 -11.92 -16.64 -26.86
C ASN A 373 -11.58 -16.60 -25.36
N LEU A 374 -11.48 -15.40 -24.76
CA LEU A 374 -11.02 -15.23 -23.38
C LEU A 374 -11.82 -16.06 -22.35
N ASP A 375 -13.13 -16.22 -22.54
CA ASP A 375 -13.97 -17.04 -21.66
C ASP A 375 -13.57 -18.53 -21.68
N LYS A 376 -13.22 -19.06 -22.85
CA LYS A 376 -12.74 -20.44 -22.99
C LYS A 376 -11.37 -20.61 -22.35
N ILE A 377 -10.48 -19.63 -22.55
CA ILE A 377 -9.13 -19.63 -21.97
C ILE A 377 -9.21 -19.54 -20.44
N ARG A 378 -10.11 -18.70 -19.89
CA ARG A 378 -10.36 -18.61 -18.44
C ARG A 378 -10.83 -19.93 -17.86
N GLN A 379 -11.74 -20.64 -18.51
CA GLN A 379 -12.18 -21.96 -18.07
C GLN A 379 -11.02 -22.96 -18.11
N LEU A 380 -10.30 -23.01 -19.23
CA LEU A 380 -9.17 -23.91 -19.42
C LEU A 380 -8.06 -23.67 -18.38
N ALA A 381 -7.83 -22.42 -17.99
CA ALA A 381 -6.83 -22.03 -17.01
C ALA A 381 -6.99 -22.72 -15.66
N PHE A 382 -8.21 -23.14 -15.28
CA PHE A 382 -8.48 -23.87 -14.03
C PHE A 382 -8.63 -25.39 -14.22
N VAL A 383 -8.48 -25.88 -15.45
CA VAL A 383 -8.55 -27.30 -15.80
C VAL A 383 -7.17 -27.84 -16.13
N ASP A 384 -6.46 -27.18 -17.05
CA ASP A 384 -5.16 -27.60 -17.57
C ASP A 384 -4.29 -26.37 -17.87
N LEU A 385 -3.29 -26.15 -17.01
CA LEU A 385 -2.42 -24.98 -17.09
C LEU A 385 -1.48 -25.04 -18.30
N ASP A 386 -0.96 -26.21 -18.64
CA ASP A 386 -0.02 -26.38 -19.77
C ASP A 386 -0.73 -26.18 -21.10
N ARG A 387 -1.95 -26.70 -21.21
CA ARG A 387 -2.77 -26.44 -22.38
C ARG A 387 -3.15 -24.98 -22.50
N THR A 388 -3.46 -24.31 -21.39
CA THR A 388 -3.72 -22.86 -21.36
C THR A 388 -2.54 -22.04 -21.85
N VAL A 389 -1.33 -22.34 -21.37
CA VAL A 389 -0.09 -21.68 -21.83
C VAL A 389 0.07 -21.84 -23.35
N CYS A 390 -0.16 -23.05 -23.87
CA CYS A 390 -0.07 -23.32 -25.30
C CYS A 390 -1.08 -22.50 -26.13
N GLU A 391 -2.33 -22.41 -25.69
CA GLU A 391 -3.37 -21.62 -26.38
C GLU A 391 -3.06 -20.13 -26.35
N ILE A 392 -2.62 -19.58 -25.20
CA ILE A 392 -2.20 -18.18 -25.09
C ILE A 392 -1.02 -17.87 -26.02
N MET A 393 -0.03 -18.76 -26.12
CA MET A 393 1.11 -18.58 -27.02
C MET A 393 0.70 -18.61 -28.49
N LYS A 394 -0.23 -19.49 -28.87
CA LYS A 394 -0.79 -19.51 -30.23
C LYS A 394 -1.50 -18.20 -30.58
N ASP A 395 -2.34 -17.69 -29.66
CA ASP A 395 -3.05 -16.43 -29.86
C ASP A 395 -2.08 -15.24 -29.96
N THR A 396 -1.06 -15.23 -29.09
CA THR A 396 -0.01 -14.19 -29.10
C THR A 396 0.78 -14.21 -30.41
N LEU A 397 1.18 -15.40 -30.89
CA LEU A 397 1.90 -15.51 -32.17
C LEU A 397 1.00 -15.21 -33.38
N ALA A 398 -0.29 -15.56 -33.34
CA ALA A 398 -1.23 -15.20 -34.40
C ALA A 398 -1.36 -13.68 -34.51
N TYR A 399 -1.46 -12.98 -33.38
CA TYR A 399 -1.46 -11.52 -33.33
C TYR A 399 -0.13 -10.93 -33.82
N LEU A 400 1.01 -11.47 -33.39
CA LEU A 400 2.33 -10.95 -33.78
C LEU A 400 2.73 -11.27 -35.23
N LYS A 401 2.10 -12.26 -35.90
CA LYS A 401 2.33 -12.54 -37.33
C LYS A 401 1.94 -11.38 -38.24
N GLU A 402 1.03 -10.51 -37.80
CA GLU A 402 0.70 -9.26 -38.49
C GLU A 402 1.80 -8.18 -38.33
N MET A 403 2.74 -8.38 -37.39
CA MET A 403 3.87 -7.49 -37.11
C MET A 403 5.19 -8.28 -36.86
N PRO A 404 5.76 -8.94 -37.88
CA PRO A 404 6.83 -9.94 -37.70
C PRO A 404 8.12 -9.42 -37.04
N ALA A 405 8.38 -8.11 -37.10
CA ALA A 405 9.54 -7.48 -36.48
C ALA A 405 9.57 -7.55 -34.94
N ASN A 406 8.44 -7.93 -34.31
CA ASN A 406 8.23 -7.88 -32.87
C ASN A 406 8.23 -9.26 -32.18
N ILE A 407 8.50 -10.36 -32.91
CA ILE A 407 8.54 -11.69 -32.32
C ILE A 407 9.89 -11.93 -31.65
N ASP A 408 9.87 -12.18 -30.33
CA ASP A 408 11.05 -12.59 -29.56
C ASP A 408 11.29 -14.11 -29.75
N GLU A 409 12.55 -14.50 -29.95
CA GLU A 409 12.95 -15.90 -30.18
C GLU A 409 12.51 -16.82 -29.05
N THR A 410 12.59 -16.34 -27.80
CA THR A 410 12.15 -17.08 -26.60
C THR A 410 10.67 -17.45 -26.66
N THR A 411 9.83 -16.56 -27.22
CA THR A 411 8.38 -16.78 -27.36
C THR A 411 8.10 -17.89 -28.37
N MET A 412 8.85 -17.93 -29.49
CA MET A 412 8.75 -18.99 -30.49
C MET A 412 9.19 -20.34 -29.94
N GLU A 413 10.34 -20.39 -29.26
CA GLU A 413 10.86 -21.61 -28.64
C GLU A 413 9.90 -22.16 -27.58
N ALA A 414 9.34 -21.28 -26.75
CA ALA A 414 8.35 -21.65 -25.74
C ALA A 414 7.10 -22.26 -26.39
N CYS A 415 6.58 -21.64 -27.45
CA CYS A 415 5.41 -22.16 -28.16
C CYS A 415 5.65 -23.57 -28.73
N ILE A 416 6.80 -23.79 -29.39
CA ILE A 416 7.17 -25.11 -29.93
C ILE A 416 7.26 -26.14 -28.80
N TYR A 417 7.84 -25.76 -27.66
CA TYR A 417 7.95 -26.64 -26.49
C TYR A 417 6.56 -27.09 -25.98
N TYR A 418 5.63 -26.16 -25.75
CA TYR A 418 4.30 -26.48 -25.22
C TYR A 418 3.38 -27.17 -26.23
N GLN A 419 3.57 -26.95 -27.54
CA GLN A 419 2.89 -27.72 -28.57
C GLN A 419 3.29 -29.20 -28.52
N LYS A 420 4.60 -29.48 -28.45
CA LYS A 420 5.10 -30.86 -28.32
C LYS A 420 4.63 -31.54 -27.03
N LEU A 421 4.61 -30.80 -25.91
CA LEU A 421 4.13 -31.31 -24.63
C LEU A 421 2.66 -31.74 -24.69
N ASN A 422 1.80 -30.92 -25.31
CA ASN A 422 0.39 -31.22 -25.50
C ASN A 422 0.15 -32.42 -26.43
N ASP A 423 0.94 -32.56 -27.49
CA ASP A 423 0.80 -33.67 -28.42
C ASP A 423 1.24 -35.00 -27.79
N SER A 424 2.23 -34.98 -26.91
CA SER A 424 2.64 -36.15 -26.09
C SER A 424 1.61 -36.52 -25.03
N SER A 425 1.00 -35.53 -24.35
CA SER A 425 -0.04 -35.77 -23.33
C SER A 425 -1.31 -36.40 -23.93
N LYS A 426 -1.66 -36.06 -25.18
CA LYS A 426 -2.73 -36.74 -25.92
C LYS A 426 -2.43 -38.20 -26.23
N TRP A 427 -1.15 -38.57 -26.39
CA TRP A 427 -0.72 -39.95 -26.60
C TRP A 427 -0.79 -40.77 -25.32
N GLU A 428 -0.41 -40.20 -24.17
CA GLU A 428 -0.49 -40.88 -22.86
C GLU A 428 -1.93 -41.08 -22.36
N GLN A 429 -2.88 -40.24 -22.79
CA GLN A 429 -4.31 -40.41 -22.50
C GLN A 429 -5.04 -41.38 -23.45
N ALA A 430 -4.37 -41.81 -24.54
CA ALA A 430 -4.94 -42.70 -25.56
C ALA A 430 -4.44 -44.16 -25.46
N ILE A 431 -3.57 -44.45 -24.49
CA ILE A 431 -3.10 -45.78 -24.09
C ILE A 431 -3.70 -46.09 -22.72
#